data_AF-A0A955ZKS2-F1
#
_entry.id   AF-A0A955ZKS2-F1
#
_cell.length_a   1.000
_cell.length_b   1.000
_cell.length_c   1.000
_cell.angle_alpha   90.00
_cell.angle_beta   90.00
_cell.angle_gamma   90.00
#
_symmetry.space_group_name_H-M   'P 1'
#
loop_
_entity.id
_entity.type
_entity.pdbx_description
1 polymer ?
#
loop_
_entity_poly.entity_id
_entity_poly.type
_entity_poly.pdbx_seq_one_letter_code
_entity_poly.pdbx_strand_id
1 'polypeptide(L)'
;MNKWLVFVGGALMAVACGGSGSNAGLGSGGGSGSGSGGSGATAGGDGGTSCSPACGAGQYCSAAGVCVSGCNGDSDCSGATPKCNPTSHQCSECATESDCSAGKICSGGSCVEGCSPTQPCADASKTCCNNTCLALDADPQNCGACGNACSGFANAVGACENGACKIGACNTGYADCDGNGANGCETTGGCVCNPGETQSCYQGAAGTEGVGTCVGGTQTCKDDGSGYGPCVGQVLPVKEICANGLDEDCNGTPDDVADVDGDGWTECDGDCCETPAQCSKPEAVNPGAYEYPGNLVDDDCDPGTPDTAPTACSTAAKFTGVTPEDVAKAIDLCQFADANAPLGQKKWGVVKAEFLLANGSTPSAAQLTNLQNWQSAVMTDYGTGGIVPKNGPTFAGISSGRMRDMNDPGYPGSPSTSIGVNSQPPAAYLAAHGNALPASQGCSGTCPSGSGANDPVNVRLTIRVPTNAKSFSYQFRFFSYEYWTYQCTSYNDFYLALLQTGAAGIPADKNISFDSLTNPVSVNNGFFDVCQVKGCNTCPGGTGELAGTGMGTTGGGTVWLTTTAPVVPGETMQIEFMIFDVSDTILDSLTILDNFQWSIDPSSVGTHSG
;
A
#
# COMPACT_ATOMS: atom_id res chain seq x y z
N MET A 1 9.36 -7.79 -19.13
CA MET A 1 9.71 -9.22 -18.98
C MET A 1 10.75 -9.35 -17.89
N ASN A 2 10.33 -9.28 -16.62
CA ASN A 2 11.20 -9.52 -15.46
C ASN A 2 10.62 -10.71 -14.70
N LYS A 3 11.43 -11.77 -14.54
CA LYS A 3 11.13 -12.92 -13.69
C LYS A 3 11.64 -12.61 -12.29
N TRP A 4 10.74 -12.54 -11.32
CA TRP A 4 11.08 -12.59 -9.91
C TRP A 4 11.16 -14.06 -9.46
N LEU A 5 12.32 -14.46 -8.94
CA LEU A 5 12.50 -15.74 -8.25
C LEU A 5 12.05 -15.57 -6.80
N VAL A 6 11.04 -16.36 -6.41
CA VAL A 6 10.65 -16.58 -5.01
C VAL A 6 11.62 -17.61 -4.41
N PHE A 7 12.29 -17.27 -3.30
CA PHE A 7 13.01 -18.23 -2.46
C PHE A 7 12.20 -18.54 -1.21
N VAL A 8 11.74 -19.79 -1.09
CA VAL A 8 11.21 -20.38 0.14
C VAL A 8 12.32 -21.18 0.81
N GLY A 9 12.41 -21.07 2.13
CA GLY A 9 13.53 -21.48 2.97
C GLY A 9 13.99 -22.94 2.90
N GLY A 10 15.22 -23.14 3.36
CA GLY A 10 15.85 -24.46 3.47
C GLY A 10 17.00 -24.46 4.48
N ALA A 11 16.76 -25.22 5.55
CA ALA A 11 17.61 -25.65 6.65
C ALA A 11 19.15 -25.54 6.55
N LEU A 12 19.73 -25.14 7.68
CA LEU A 12 21.12 -25.35 8.10
C LEU A 12 21.55 -26.81 7.90
N MET A 13 22.63 -27.03 7.16
CA MET A 13 23.40 -28.28 7.23
C MET A 13 24.89 -27.95 7.15
N ALA A 14 25.56 -28.10 8.29
CA ALA A 14 27.00 -27.99 8.39
C ALA A 14 27.66 -29.16 7.66
N VAL A 15 28.55 -28.87 6.70
CA VAL A 15 29.44 -29.85 6.09
C VAL A 15 30.88 -29.44 6.37
N ALA A 16 31.57 -30.31 7.10
CA ALA A 16 32.97 -30.19 7.45
C ALA A 16 33.88 -30.32 6.21
N CYS A 17 34.96 -29.54 6.23
CA CYS A 17 36.03 -29.54 5.24
C CYS A 17 36.87 -30.83 5.36
N GLY A 18 37.02 -31.57 4.26
CA GLY A 18 37.92 -32.71 4.13
C GLY A 18 38.55 -32.71 2.74
N GLY A 19 39.87 -32.57 2.69
CA GLY A 19 40.60 -32.21 1.49
C GLY A 19 41.08 -33.36 0.59
N SER A 20 41.95 -32.93 -0.33
CA SER A 20 42.89 -33.69 -1.17
C SER A 20 42.37 -34.34 -2.46
N GLY A 21 43.14 -34.16 -3.53
CA GLY A 21 43.19 -35.13 -4.62
C GLY A 21 42.98 -34.60 -6.04
N SER A 22 43.99 -33.89 -6.55
CA SER A 22 44.44 -33.87 -7.95
C SER A 22 43.93 -35.01 -8.86
N ASN A 23 43.44 -34.70 -10.07
CA ASN A 23 44.21 -34.97 -11.30
C ASN A 23 43.58 -34.34 -12.57
N ALA A 24 44.46 -33.99 -13.49
CA ALA A 24 44.24 -33.37 -14.78
C ALA A 24 43.57 -34.30 -15.81
N GLY A 25 42.99 -33.71 -16.87
CA GLY A 25 42.65 -34.45 -18.09
C GLY A 25 41.56 -33.83 -18.95
N LEU A 26 41.78 -32.61 -19.48
CA LEU A 26 40.97 -32.08 -20.59
C LEU A 26 41.47 -32.70 -21.90
N GLY A 27 40.60 -33.47 -22.55
CA GLY A 27 40.80 -34.01 -23.90
C GLY A 27 39.49 -33.89 -24.68
N SER A 28 39.40 -32.82 -25.47
CA SER A 28 38.36 -32.58 -26.46
C SER A 28 38.60 -33.45 -27.71
N GLY A 29 37.53 -33.96 -28.30
CA GLY A 29 37.57 -34.68 -29.57
C GLY A 29 36.17 -34.89 -30.12
N GLY A 30 35.74 -33.99 -31.00
CA GLY A 30 34.48 -34.09 -31.72
C GLY A 30 34.46 -35.20 -32.77
N GLY A 31 33.25 -35.53 -33.23
CA GLY A 31 33.04 -36.47 -34.33
C GLY A 31 31.57 -36.65 -34.66
N SER A 32 31.12 -35.91 -35.66
CA SER A 32 29.80 -35.95 -36.29
C SER A 32 29.49 -37.31 -36.93
N GLY A 33 28.21 -37.72 -36.96
CA GLY A 33 27.78 -38.88 -37.74
C GLY A 33 26.27 -39.12 -37.70
N SER A 34 25.57 -38.57 -38.70
CA SER A 34 24.16 -38.83 -39.01
C SER A 34 23.95 -40.26 -39.54
N GLY A 35 22.85 -40.92 -39.18
CA GLY A 35 22.48 -42.22 -39.75
C GLY A 35 21.14 -42.76 -39.26
N SER A 36 20.17 -42.74 -40.15
CA SER A 36 18.79 -43.25 -40.08
C SER A 36 18.67 -44.77 -39.92
N GLY A 37 17.55 -45.24 -39.36
CA GLY A 37 16.93 -46.52 -39.78
C GLY A 37 16.41 -47.39 -38.64
N GLY A 38 15.09 -47.65 -38.66
CA GLY A 38 14.36 -48.40 -37.65
C GLY A 38 14.60 -49.91 -37.55
N SER A 39 14.09 -50.42 -36.43
CA SER A 39 13.44 -51.73 -36.22
C SER A 39 14.32 -52.97 -35.95
N GLY A 40 14.15 -53.55 -34.77
CA GLY A 40 14.49 -54.96 -34.49
C GLY A 40 14.80 -55.23 -33.02
N ALA A 41 13.84 -55.81 -32.31
CA ALA A 41 13.87 -56.10 -30.89
C ALA A 41 14.96 -57.10 -30.47
N THR A 42 15.51 -56.91 -29.26
CA THR A 42 15.93 -58.01 -28.38
C THR A 42 15.53 -57.70 -26.95
N ALA A 43 14.69 -58.57 -26.40
CA ALA A 43 14.30 -58.61 -25.01
C ALA A 43 15.51 -58.93 -24.11
N GLY A 44 15.60 -58.24 -22.98
CA GLY A 44 16.43 -58.57 -21.84
C GLY A 44 15.76 -57.93 -20.63
N GLY A 45 15.00 -58.73 -19.89
CA GLY A 45 14.30 -58.27 -18.70
C GLY A 45 15.25 -58.19 -17.51
N ASP A 46 15.06 -57.14 -16.71
CA ASP A 46 15.29 -57.18 -15.28
C ASP A 46 14.26 -56.27 -14.60
N GLY A 47 13.62 -56.81 -13.56
CA GLY A 47 12.59 -56.15 -12.80
C GLY A 47 13.18 -55.01 -11.98
N GLY A 48 12.88 -53.78 -12.41
CA GLY A 48 13.01 -52.57 -11.63
C GLY A 48 11.73 -51.76 -11.78
N THR A 49 10.87 -51.80 -10.76
CA THR A 49 9.83 -50.80 -10.55
C THR A 49 10.49 -49.43 -10.48
N SER A 50 10.37 -48.62 -11.53
CA SER A 50 10.72 -47.21 -11.48
C SER A 50 9.74 -46.37 -12.29
N CYS A 51 8.73 -45.85 -11.61
CA CYS A 51 8.09 -44.62 -12.02
C CYS A 51 8.70 -43.47 -11.21
N SER A 52 9.67 -42.77 -11.81
CA SER A 52 10.04 -41.38 -11.50
C SER A 52 11.06 -40.89 -12.53
N PRO A 53 10.74 -39.89 -13.38
CA PRO A 53 9.73 -39.95 -14.45
C PRO A 53 10.22 -40.78 -15.67
N ALA A 54 9.30 -41.42 -16.41
CA ALA A 54 9.34 -41.64 -17.88
C ALA A 54 8.19 -42.55 -18.34
N CYS A 55 6.93 -42.20 -18.06
CA CYS A 55 5.84 -42.69 -18.91
C CYS A 55 5.77 -41.81 -20.17
N GLY A 56 5.42 -42.39 -21.31
CA GLY A 56 5.30 -41.63 -22.57
C GLY A 56 4.13 -40.66 -22.54
N ALA A 57 4.08 -39.71 -23.49
CA ALA A 57 2.96 -38.77 -23.61
C ALA A 57 1.61 -39.52 -23.68
N GLY A 58 0.64 -39.08 -22.88
CA GLY A 58 -0.67 -39.76 -22.76
C GLY A 58 -0.67 -40.98 -21.84
N GLN A 59 0.32 -41.11 -20.95
CA GLN A 59 0.37 -42.15 -19.92
C GLN A 59 0.74 -41.59 -18.55
N TYR A 60 0.18 -42.19 -17.49
CA TYR A 60 0.56 -41.93 -16.10
C TYR A 60 1.00 -43.22 -15.42
N CYS A 61 1.72 -43.09 -14.30
CA CYS A 61 2.10 -44.25 -13.53
C CYS A 61 1.01 -44.65 -12.53
N SER A 62 0.46 -45.85 -12.68
CA SER A 62 -0.46 -46.42 -11.70
C SER A 62 0.23 -46.70 -10.36
N ALA A 63 -0.56 -46.85 -9.29
CA ALA A 63 -0.07 -47.24 -7.97
C ALA A 63 0.70 -48.58 -7.94
N ALA A 64 0.52 -49.43 -8.96
CA ALA A 64 1.26 -50.67 -9.14
C ALA A 64 2.63 -50.49 -9.82
N GLY A 65 3.04 -49.25 -10.13
CA GLY A 65 4.31 -48.95 -10.80
C GLY A 65 4.31 -49.24 -12.30
N VAL A 66 3.13 -49.28 -12.94
CA VAL A 66 2.96 -49.58 -14.37
C VAL A 66 2.41 -48.37 -15.10
N CYS A 67 3.01 -47.98 -16.22
CA CYS A 67 2.48 -46.94 -17.10
C CYS A 67 1.16 -47.41 -17.74
N VAL A 68 0.10 -46.65 -17.51
CA VAL A 68 -1.24 -46.91 -18.02
C VAL A 68 -1.75 -45.67 -18.78
N SER A 69 -2.72 -45.88 -19.69
CA SER A 69 -3.31 -44.78 -20.46
C SER A 69 -3.99 -43.77 -19.54
N GLY A 70 -3.71 -42.49 -19.75
CA GLY A 70 -4.27 -41.38 -18.97
C GLY A 70 -3.29 -40.20 -18.96
N CYS A 71 -3.59 -39.16 -18.20
CA CYS A 71 -2.76 -37.96 -18.17
C CYS A 71 -2.00 -37.84 -16.84
N ASN A 72 -0.79 -37.30 -16.90
CA ASN A 72 -0.01 -36.92 -15.72
C ASN A 72 0.21 -35.39 -15.63
N GLY A 73 -0.04 -34.67 -16.74
CA GLY A 73 -0.16 -33.22 -16.77
C GLY A 73 -0.84 -32.75 -18.07
N ASP A 74 -1.13 -31.46 -18.17
CA ASP A 74 -1.85 -30.85 -19.31
C ASP A 74 -1.19 -31.14 -20.67
N SER A 75 0.13 -31.35 -20.71
CA SER A 75 0.85 -31.71 -21.94
C SER A 75 0.46 -33.07 -22.53
N ASP A 76 -0.17 -33.94 -21.74
CA ASP A 76 -0.71 -35.23 -22.18
C ASP A 76 -2.09 -35.11 -22.83
N CYS A 77 -2.70 -33.93 -22.76
CA CYS A 77 -4.07 -33.66 -23.16
C CYS A 77 -4.10 -32.76 -24.42
N SER A 78 -5.11 -32.92 -25.26
CA SER A 78 -5.22 -32.16 -26.51
C SER A 78 -6.67 -32.04 -27.00
N GLY A 79 -6.91 -31.12 -27.94
CA GLY A 79 -8.23 -30.91 -28.51
C GLY A 79 -9.22 -30.29 -27.52
N ALA A 80 -10.46 -30.81 -27.50
CA ALA A 80 -11.55 -30.30 -26.66
C ALA A 80 -11.40 -30.59 -25.15
N THR A 81 -10.39 -31.39 -24.77
CA THR A 81 -10.10 -31.75 -23.38
C THR A 81 -8.61 -31.50 -23.09
N PRO A 82 -8.17 -30.25 -22.95
CA PRO A 82 -6.75 -29.92 -22.82
C PRO A 82 -6.23 -30.00 -21.37
N LYS A 83 -7.08 -30.26 -20.38
CA LYS A 83 -6.73 -30.21 -18.95
C LYS A 83 -6.65 -31.58 -18.34
N CYS A 84 -5.59 -31.85 -17.59
CA CYS A 84 -5.43 -33.10 -16.88
C CYS A 84 -5.95 -32.98 -15.45
N ASN A 85 -6.89 -33.85 -15.07
CA ASN A 85 -7.21 -34.04 -13.65
C ASN A 85 -6.22 -35.05 -13.05
N PRO A 86 -5.29 -34.64 -12.17
CA PRO A 86 -4.26 -35.53 -11.64
C PRO A 86 -4.80 -36.59 -10.66
N THR A 87 -6.06 -36.46 -10.22
CA THR A 87 -6.71 -37.44 -9.33
C THR A 87 -7.37 -38.56 -10.12
N SER A 88 -8.05 -38.23 -11.23
CA SER A 88 -8.71 -39.23 -12.10
C SER A 88 -7.84 -39.68 -13.27
N HIS A 89 -6.74 -38.98 -13.54
CA HIS A 89 -5.86 -39.16 -14.70
C HIS A 89 -6.60 -39.10 -16.05
N GLN A 90 -7.70 -38.34 -16.11
CA GLN A 90 -8.50 -38.13 -17.31
C GLN A 90 -8.31 -36.71 -17.84
N CYS A 91 -8.21 -36.61 -19.17
CA CYS A 91 -8.26 -35.32 -19.84
C CYS A 91 -9.72 -34.83 -19.89
N SER A 92 -9.92 -33.58 -19.50
CA SER A 92 -11.22 -32.92 -19.43
C SER A 92 -11.10 -31.49 -19.99
N GLU A 93 -12.24 -30.81 -20.17
CA GLU A 93 -12.26 -29.42 -20.63
C GLU A 93 -11.62 -28.50 -19.59
N CYS A 94 -11.88 -28.79 -18.31
CA CYS A 94 -11.34 -28.08 -17.15
C CYS A 94 -10.91 -29.06 -16.06
N ALA A 95 -9.90 -28.70 -15.27
CA ALA A 95 -9.54 -29.35 -14.03
C ALA A 95 -9.87 -28.47 -12.82
N THR A 96 -9.75 -27.15 -12.98
CA THR A 96 -10.13 -26.14 -11.99
C THR A 96 -11.03 -25.07 -12.61
N GLU A 97 -11.66 -24.25 -11.77
CA GLU A 97 -12.51 -23.14 -12.25
C GLU A 97 -11.74 -22.11 -13.07
N SER A 98 -10.44 -21.91 -12.80
CA SER A 98 -9.58 -21.01 -13.59
C SER A 98 -9.34 -21.46 -15.03
N ASP A 99 -9.66 -22.72 -15.35
CA ASP A 99 -9.58 -23.22 -16.74
C ASP A 99 -10.81 -22.82 -17.57
N CYS A 100 -11.89 -22.37 -16.93
CA CYS A 100 -13.11 -21.94 -17.60
C CYS A 100 -13.09 -20.44 -17.90
N SER A 101 -13.72 -20.05 -19.01
CA SER A 101 -14.00 -18.65 -19.33
C SER A 101 -14.92 -18.03 -18.27
N ALA A 102 -14.85 -16.72 -18.08
CA ALA A 102 -15.73 -15.98 -17.17
C ALA A 102 -17.21 -16.38 -17.33
N GLY A 103 -17.94 -16.51 -16.21
CA GLY A 103 -19.33 -17.00 -16.15
C GLY A 103 -19.52 -18.52 -16.30
N LYS A 104 -18.43 -19.29 -16.23
CA LYS A 104 -18.50 -20.76 -16.21
C LYS A 104 -17.69 -21.33 -15.05
N ILE A 105 -18.21 -22.41 -14.46
CA ILE A 105 -17.55 -23.18 -13.41
C ILE A 105 -17.20 -24.58 -13.91
N CYS A 106 -16.15 -25.15 -13.35
CA CYS A 106 -15.74 -26.51 -13.70
C CYS A 106 -16.58 -27.53 -12.92
N SER A 107 -17.50 -28.21 -13.61
CA SER A 107 -18.35 -29.24 -13.01
C SER A 107 -18.23 -30.55 -13.78
N GLY A 108 -17.77 -31.60 -13.10
CA GLY A 108 -17.58 -32.92 -13.70
C GLY A 108 -16.56 -32.96 -14.84
N GLY A 109 -15.62 -32.01 -14.89
CA GLY A 109 -14.62 -31.89 -15.97
C GLY A 109 -15.11 -31.11 -17.21
N SER A 110 -16.31 -30.52 -17.16
CA SER A 110 -16.83 -29.64 -18.21
C SER A 110 -17.07 -28.24 -17.67
N CYS A 111 -16.85 -27.23 -18.50
CA CYS A 111 -17.17 -25.84 -18.16
C CYS A 111 -18.66 -25.61 -18.40
N VAL A 112 -19.43 -25.58 -17.30
CA VAL A 112 -20.87 -25.32 -17.33
C VAL A 112 -21.15 -23.88 -16.89
N GLU A 113 -22.24 -23.30 -17.41
CA GLU A 113 -22.70 -21.97 -16.98
C GLU A 113 -22.92 -21.96 -15.46
N GLY A 114 -22.34 -20.97 -14.79
CA GLY A 114 -22.40 -20.86 -13.34
C GLY A 114 -21.38 -19.87 -12.81
N CYS A 115 -21.34 -19.74 -11.49
CA CYS A 115 -20.47 -18.78 -10.83
C CYS A 115 -19.96 -19.31 -9.50
N SER A 116 -18.89 -18.71 -9.00
CA SER A 116 -18.28 -19.02 -7.70
C SER A 116 -17.54 -17.77 -7.17
N PRO A 117 -17.00 -17.79 -5.94
CA PRO A 117 -16.15 -16.71 -5.45
C PRO A 117 -14.91 -16.42 -6.31
N THR A 118 -14.46 -17.38 -7.14
CA THR A 118 -13.29 -17.20 -8.01
C THR A 118 -13.64 -17.04 -9.49
N GLN A 119 -14.90 -17.29 -9.88
CA GLN A 119 -15.44 -17.10 -11.22
C GLN A 119 -16.73 -16.27 -11.14
N PRO A 120 -16.67 -14.94 -11.28
CA PRO A 120 -17.85 -14.09 -11.30
C PRO A 120 -18.71 -14.36 -12.55
N CYS A 121 -19.95 -13.90 -12.52
CA CYS A 121 -20.87 -14.00 -13.64
C CYS A 121 -20.30 -13.30 -14.89
N ALA A 122 -20.49 -13.89 -16.07
CA ALA A 122 -20.05 -13.28 -17.33
C ALA A 122 -20.74 -11.94 -17.59
N ASP A 123 -21.98 -11.82 -17.14
CA ASP A 123 -22.74 -10.58 -17.13
C ASP A 123 -22.53 -9.90 -15.78
N ALA A 124 -21.84 -8.76 -15.78
CA ALA A 124 -21.53 -8.01 -14.57
C ALA A 124 -22.79 -7.45 -13.87
N SER A 125 -23.94 -7.41 -14.55
CA SER A 125 -25.22 -7.03 -13.93
C SER A 125 -25.86 -8.14 -13.09
N LYS A 126 -25.32 -9.36 -13.12
CA LYS A 126 -25.88 -10.52 -12.42
C LYS A 126 -25.04 -10.88 -11.19
N THR A 127 -25.74 -11.28 -10.13
CA THR A 127 -25.13 -11.72 -8.88
C THR A 127 -25.09 -13.25 -8.81
N CYS A 128 -24.03 -13.78 -8.21
CA CYS A 128 -23.91 -15.20 -7.99
C CYS A 128 -24.75 -15.68 -6.80
N CYS A 129 -25.82 -16.42 -7.07
CA CYS A 129 -26.69 -17.01 -6.06
C CYS A 129 -26.64 -18.54 -6.16
N ASN A 130 -26.04 -19.22 -5.17
CA ASN A 130 -25.93 -20.68 -5.12
C ASN A 130 -25.44 -21.29 -6.46
N ASN A 131 -24.30 -20.79 -6.94
CA ASN A 131 -23.66 -21.16 -8.21
C ASN A 131 -24.45 -20.81 -9.49
N THR A 132 -25.53 -20.03 -9.38
CA THR A 132 -26.35 -19.59 -10.51
C THR A 132 -26.30 -18.06 -10.62
N CYS A 133 -26.08 -17.55 -11.83
CA CYS A 133 -26.10 -16.10 -12.09
C CYS A 133 -27.54 -15.59 -12.23
N LEU A 134 -27.99 -14.79 -11.26
CA LEU A 134 -29.35 -14.24 -11.20
C LEU A 134 -29.35 -12.72 -11.32
N ALA A 135 -30.39 -12.18 -11.96
CA ALA A 135 -30.62 -10.75 -12.09
C ALA A 135 -31.48 -10.28 -10.92
N LEU A 136 -30.84 -9.75 -9.87
CA LEU A 136 -31.52 -9.38 -8.63
C LEU A 136 -32.39 -8.12 -8.78
N ASP A 137 -32.24 -7.40 -9.89
CA ASP A 137 -32.99 -6.19 -10.20
C ASP A 137 -34.40 -6.47 -10.76
N ALA A 138 -34.62 -7.67 -11.28
CA ALA A 138 -35.85 -8.04 -11.97
C ALA A 138 -36.42 -9.42 -11.58
N ASP A 139 -35.70 -10.24 -10.80
CA ASP A 139 -36.16 -11.58 -10.37
C ASP A 139 -37.05 -11.50 -9.10
N PRO A 140 -38.37 -11.76 -9.18
CA PRO A 140 -39.26 -11.72 -8.02
C PRO A 140 -38.98 -12.78 -6.97
N GLN A 141 -38.14 -13.79 -7.25
CA GLN A 141 -37.75 -14.81 -6.28
C GLN A 141 -36.40 -14.51 -5.60
N ASN A 142 -35.66 -13.49 -6.09
CA ASN A 142 -34.32 -13.13 -5.64
C ASN A 142 -34.11 -11.61 -5.69
N CYS A 143 -35.11 -10.83 -5.30
CA CYS A 143 -35.14 -9.39 -5.54
C CYS A 143 -34.23 -8.64 -4.55
N GLY A 144 -33.25 -7.90 -5.06
CA GLY A 144 -32.26 -7.17 -4.26
C GLY A 144 -31.24 -8.07 -3.52
N ALA A 145 -31.59 -9.31 -3.20
CA ALA A 145 -30.72 -10.30 -2.57
C ALA A 145 -31.11 -11.73 -2.96
N CYS A 146 -30.14 -12.64 -2.96
CA CYS A 146 -30.37 -14.07 -3.22
C CYS A 146 -31.40 -14.65 -2.24
N GLY A 147 -32.43 -15.32 -2.77
CA GLY A 147 -33.50 -15.94 -1.98
C GLY A 147 -34.56 -14.97 -1.42
N ASN A 148 -34.46 -13.67 -1.70
CA ASN A 148 -35.46 -12.70 -1.28
C ASN A 148 -36.67 -12.70 -2.23
N ALA A 149 -37.65 -13.56 -1.93
CA ALA A 149 -38.88 -13.65 -2.73
C ALA A 149 -39.87 -12.53 -2.36
N CYS A 150 -40.30 -11.77 -3.37
CA CYS A 150 -41.31 -10.72 -3.26
C CYS A 150 -42.67 -11.33 -2.90
N SER A 151 -42.96 -11.33 -1.61
CA SER A 151 -44.13 -11.94 -1.00
C SER A 151 -44.72 -11.01 0.06
N GLY A 152 -45.98 -11.21 0.43
CA GLY A 152 -46.66 -10.37 1.45
C GLY A 152 -47.62 -9.31 0.90
N PHE A 153 -47.73 -9.15 -0.42
CA PHE A 153 -48.74 -8.29 -1.03
C PHE A 153 -50.13 -8.95 -0.95
N ALA A 154 -51.08 -8.31 -0.29
CA ALA A 154 -52.43 -8.86 -0.16
C ALA A 154 -53.12 -8.95 -1.53
N ASN A 155 -53.57 -10.14 -1.91
CA ASN A 155 -54.26 -10.42 -3.17
C ASN A 155 -53.53 -9.97 -4.47
N ALA A 156 -52.20 -9.90 -4.45
CA ALA A 156 -51.39 -9.59 -5.62
C ALA A 156 -50.22 -10.56 -5.76
N VAL A 157 -49.63 -10.64 -6.96
CA VAL A 157 -48.30 -11.24 -7.14
C VAL A 157 -47.23 -10.19 -6.86
N GLY A 158 -46.11 -10.57 -6.25
CA GLY A 158 -44.96 -9.68 -6.09
C GLY A 158 -44.20 -9.52 -7.41
N ALA A 159 -43.73 -8.30 -7.69
CA ALA A 159 -42.83 -7.98 -8.78
C ALA A 159 -41.50 -7.47 -8.22
N CYS A 160 -40.43 -7.63 -8.99
CA CYS A 160 -39.14 -7.03 -8.69
C CYS A 160 -38.86 -5.94 -9.73
N GLU A 161 -38.64 -4.71 -9.27
CA GLU A 161 -38.25 -3.60 -10.13
C GLU A 161 -37.07 -2.85 -9.50
N ASN A 162 -35.95 -2.78 -10.22
CA ASN A 162 -34.71 -2.15 -9.77
C ASN A 162 -34.24 -2.67 -8.39
N GLY A 163 -34.45 -3.96 -8.12
CA GLY A 163 -34.00 -4.61 -6.89
C GLY A 163 -34.90 -4.39 -5.68
N ALA A 164 -36.03 -3.68 -5.85
CA ALA A 164 -37.03 -3.50 -4.80
C ALA A 164 -38.28 -4.35 -5.10
N CYS A 165 -38.77 -5.05 -4.07
CA CYS A 165 -40.04 -5.73 -4.16
C CYS A 165 -41.19 -4.71 -4.23
N LYS A 166 -42.01 -4.83 -5.28
CA LYS A 166 -43.20 -4.01 -5.47
C LYS A 166 -44.42 -4.90 -5.67
N ILE A 167 -45.58 -4.30 -5.50
CA ILE A 167 -46.82 -4.94 -5.92
C ILE A 167 -46.79 -5.15 -7.44
N GLY A 168 -47.06 -6.37 -7.87
CA GLY A 168 -47.21 -6.73 -9.28
C GLY A 168 -48.68 -6.70 -9.69
N ALA A 169 -49.06 -7.59 -10.62
CA ALA A 169 -50.46 -7.69 -11.03
C ALA A 169 -51.36 -8.15 -9.87
N CYS A 170 -52.53 -7.53 -9.72
CA CYS A 170 -53.56 -8.05 -8.83
C CYS A 170 -53.98 -9.46 -9.25
N ASN A 171 -54.23 -10.30 -8.26
CA ASN A 171 -54.83 -11.62 -8.50
C ASN A 171 -56.19 -11.43 -9.19
N THR A 172 -56.58 -12.39 -10.01
CA THR A 172 -57.83 -12.30 -10.79
C THR A 172 -59.03 -11.95 -9.90
N GLY A 173 -59.73 -10.87 -10.24
CA GLY A 173 -60.89 -10.38 -9.51
C GLY A 173 -60.60 -9.32 -8.45
N TYR A 174 -59.33 -9.02 -8.18
CA TYR A 174 -58.90 -7.95 -7.28
C TYR A 174 -58.40 -6.72 -8.04
N ALA A 175 -58.52 -5.54 -7.43
CA ALA A 175 -57.97 -4.29 -7.93
C ALA A 175 -57.30 -3.51 -6.80
N ASP A 176 -56.16 -2.89 -7.11
CA ASP A 176 -55.48 -1.87 -6.31
C ASP A 176 -56.08 -0.53 -6.71
N CYS A 177 -56.79 0.11 -5.78
CA CYS A 177 -57.66 1.25 -6.09
C CYS A 177 -57.17 2.58 -5.53
N ASP A 178 -56.27 2.53 -4.56
CA ASP A 178 -55.54 3.66 -4.01
C ASP A 178 -54.13 3.76 -4.60
N GLY A 179 -53.70 2.79 -5.41
CA GLY A 179 -52.35 2.73 -5.96
C GLY A 179 -51.29 2.52 -4.88
N ASN A 180 -51.67 1.99 -3.71
CA ASN A 180 -50.77 1.81 -2.59
C ASN A 180 -50.33 0.34 -2.51
N GLY A 181 -49.09 0.11 -2.94
CA GLY A 181 -48.52 -1.23 -2.91
C GLY A 181 -48.36 -1.84 -1.51
N ALA A 182 -48.45 -1.05 -0.42
CA ALA A 182 -48.27 -1.54 0.94
C ALA A 182 -49.48 -2.34 1.48
N ASN A 183 -50.70 -2.02 1.04
CA ASN A 183 -51.94 -2.72 1.42
C ASN A 183 -52.46 -3.69 0.36
N GLY A 184 -51.88 -3.71 -0.85
CA GLY A 184 -52.08 -4.77 -1.83
C GLY A 184 -53.14 -4.44 -2.88
N CYS A 185 -53.98 -5.41 -3.21
CA CYS A 185 -55.17 -5.21 -4.04
C CYS A 185 -56.40 -5.45 -3.16
N GLU A 186 -57.02 -4.37 -2.70
CA GLU A 186 -57.89 -4.35 -1.53
C GLU A 186 -59.31 -4.84 -1.84
N THR A 187 -59.75 -4.73 -3.10
CA THR A 187 -61.18 -4.84 -3.45
C THR A 187 -61.45 -5.87 -4.52
N THR A 188 -62.49 -6.68 -4.29
CA THR A 188 -63.08 -7.59 -5.27
C THR A 188 -64.25 -6.89 -5.98
N GLY A 189 -64.02 -6.22 -7.11
CA GLY A 189 -65.10 -5.57 -7.86
C GLY A 189 -64.74 -4.39 -8.76
N GLY A 190 -63.47 -3.97 -8.76
CA GLY A 190 -63.01 -2.78 -9.49
C GLY A 190 -63.07 -1.52 -8.63
N CYS A 191 -62.32 -0.50 -9.06
CA CYS A 191 -62.11 0.74 -8.31
C CYS A 191 -63.25 1.72 -8.52
N VAL A 192 -64.42 1.40 -7.98
CA VAL A 192 -65.56 2.32 -8.02
C VAL A 192 -65.53 3.19 -6.77
N CYS A 193 -65.25 4.48 -6.95
CA CYS A 193 -65.33 5.52 -5.92
C CYS A 193 -66.30 6.62 -6.37
N ASN A 194 -66.78 7.45 -5.45
CA ASN A 194 -67.63 8.57 -5.85
C ASN A 194 -66.77 9.67 -6.48
N PRO A 195 -67.08 10.18 -7.70
CA PRO A 195 -66.33 11.27 -8.31
C PRO A 195 -66.11 12.45 -7.34
N GLY A 196 -64.85 12.85 -7.15
CA GLY A 196 -64.46 13.91 -6.21
C GLY A 196 -64.32 13.50 -4.74
N GLU A 197 -64.57 12.23 -4.38
CA GLU A 197 -64.28 11.68 -3.05
C GLU A 197 -62.77 11.73 -2.76
N THR A 198 -62.38 12.09 -1.54
CA THR A 198 -60.98 12.17 -1.13
C THR A 198 -60.65 11.15 -0.06
N GLN A 199 -59.41 10.67 -0.07
CA GLN A 199 -58.87 9.83 1.01
C GLN A 199 -57.38 10.09 1.21
N SER A 200 -56.87 9.71 2.39
CA SER A 200 -55.43 9.70 2.67
C SER A 200 -54.72 8.68 1.78
N CYS A 201 -53.46 8.93 1.49
CA CYS A 201 -52.62 8.03 0.73
C CYS A 201 -51.16 8.20 1.14
N TYR A 202 -50.38 7.14 1.02
CA TYR A 202 -48.94 7.19 1.17
C TYR A 202 -48.36 6.01 0.42
N GLN A 203 -47.47 6.28 -0.54
CA GLN A 203 -46.92 5.24 -1.43
C GLN A 203 -45.51 4.79 -1.02
N GLY A 204 -45.02 5.25 0.13
CA GLY A 204 -43.74 4.83 0.70
C GLY A 204 -43.83 3.46 1.37
N ALA A 205 -42.69 2.95 1.82
CA ALA A 205 -42.66 1.69 2.56
C ALA A 205 -43.50 1.78 3.85
N ALA A 206 -44.11 0.66 4.27
CA ALA A 206 -44.84 0.64 5.52
C ALA A 206 -43.91 0.98 6.69
N GLY A 207 -44.29 1.96 7.50
CA GLY A 207 -43.51 2.42 8.66
C GLY A 207 -42.73 3.72 8.47
N THR A 208 -42.62 4.25 7.24
CA THR A 208 -41.94 5.53 6.97
C THR A 208 -42.88 6.74 6.98
N GLU A 209 -44.20 6.53 6.96
CA GLU A 209 -45.19 7.63 6.97
C GLU A 209 -45.15 8.39 8.30
N GLY A 210 -44.89 9.70 8.24
CA GLY A 210 -44.80 10.57 9.42
C GLY A 210 -43.47 10.47 10.17
N VAL A 211 -42.47 9.78 9.61
CA VAL A 211 -41.09 9.73 10.11
C VAL A 211 -40.25 10.73 9.32
N GLY A 212 -39.43 11.52 10.02
CA GLY A 212 -38.56 12.51 9.37
C GLY A 212 -39.31 13.51 8.51
N THR A 213 -38.88 13.64 7.26
CA THR A 213 -39.50 14.50 6.24
C THR A 213 -40.69 13.84 5.53
N CYS A 214 -40.87 12.52 5.69
CA CYS A 214 -41.91 11.77 5.00
C CYS A 214 -43.31 12.08 5.53
N VAL A 215 -44.20 12.43 4.62
CA VAL A 215 -45.60 12.71 4.95
C VAL A 215 -46.55 12.06 3.95
N GLY A 216 -47.70 11.63 4.45
CA GLY A 216 -48.83 11.20 3.65
C GLY A 216 -49.43 12.34 2.82
N GLY A 217 -50.05 11.97 1.70
CA GLY A 217 -50.78 12.88 0.82
C GLY A 217 -52.29 12.66 0.83
N THR A 218 -52.97 13.29 -0.12
CA THR A 218 -54.40 13.09 -0.39
C THR A 218 -54.59 12.76 -1.86
N GLN A 219 -55.41 11.75 -2.12
CA GLN A 219 -55.82 11.36 -3.47
C GLN A 219 -57.32 11.63 -3.65
N THR A 220 -57.70 11.97 -4.87
CA THR A 220 -59.07 12.33 -5.25
C THR A 220 -59.58 11.36 -6.30
N CYS A 221 -60.78 10.81 -6.10
CA CYS A 221 -61.46 9.96 -7.06
C CYS A 221 -61.68 10.70 -8.38
N LYS A 222 -61.31 10.06 -9.49
CA LYS A 222 -61.46 10.61 -10.84
C LYS A 222 -62.92 10.87 -11.18
N ASP A 223 -63.16 11.83 -12.08
CA ASP A 223 -64.49 12.25 -12.50
C ASP A 223 -65.35 11.12 -13.09
N ASP A 224 -64.71 10.10 -13.67
CA ASP A 224 -65.35 8.92 -14.25
C ASP A 224 -65.60 7.78 -13.23
N GLY A 225 -65.22 7.99 -11.97
CA GLY A 225 -65.38 7.02 -10.89
C GLY A 225 -64.51 5.77 -11.04
N SER A 226 -63.49 5.81 -11.92
CA SER A 226 -62.65 4.65 -12.26
C SER A 226 -61.52 4.35 -11.25
N GLY A 227 -61.40 5.15 -10.18
CA GLY A 227 -60.41 5.00 -9.12
C GLY A 227 -59.85 6.35 -8.68
N TYR A 228 -58.92 6.32 -7.73
CA TYR A 228 -58.27 7.54 -7.24
C TYR A 228 -57.15 8.02 -8.18
N GLY A 229 -56.91 9.33 -8.17
CA GLY A 229 -55.81 9.99 -8.87
C GLY A 229 -54.47 9.86 -8.12
N PRO A 230 -53.43 10.61 -8.52
CA PRO A 230 -52.14 10.57 -7.83
C PRO A 230 -52.27 11.04 -6.37
N CYS A 231 -51.40 10.51 -5.51
CA CYS A 231 -51.31 10.94 -4.12
C CYS A 231 -50.63 12.31 -4.02
N VAL A 232 -51.44 13.38 -3.97
CA VAL A 232 -50.94 14.76 -3.97
C VAL A 232 -50.46 15.15 -2.58
N GLY A 233 -49.26 15.72 -2.49
CA GLY A 233 -48.68 16.24 -1.26
C GLY A 233 -47.90 15.22 -0.41
N GLN A 234 -47.75 13.98 -0.87
CA GLN A 234 -46.87 13.02 -0.21
C GLN A 234 -45.39 13.41 -0.38
N VAL A 235 -44.57 13.07 0.60
CA VAL A 235 -43.10 13.07 0.54
C VAL A 235 -42.66 11.65 0.85
N LEU A 236 -42.01 11.01 -0.12
CA LEU A 236 -41.57 9.62 -0.02
C LEU A 236 -40.11 9.57 0.48
N PRO A 237 -39.69 8.43 1.06
CA PRO A 237 -38.30 8.22 1.43
C PRO A 237 -37.38 8.40 0.23
N VAL A 238 -36.32 9.16 0.41
CA VAL A 238 -35.21 9.31 -0.53
C VAL A 238 -33.90 9.12 0.22
N LYS A 239 -32.79 9.03 -0.52
CA LYS A 239 -31.48 8.95 0.11
C LYS A 239 -31.21 10.20 0.95
N GLU A 240 -30.55 10.01 2.08
CA GLU A 240 -30.08 11.07 2.97
C GLU A 240 -29.34 12.18 2.22
N ILE A 241 -29.67 13.44 2.56
CA ILE A 241 -28.93 14.61 2.11
C ILE A 241 -28.03 15.05 3.25
N CYS A 242 -26.74 14.73 3.10
CA CYS A 242 -25.73 14.92 4.13
C CYS A 242 -25.74 16.30 4.82
N ALA A 243 -25.69 16.25 6.15
CA ALA A 243 -25.49 17.36 7.08
C ALA A 243 -26.57 18.45 7.03
N ASN A 244 -27.80 18.08 6.67
CA ASN A 244 -28.93 19.02 6.66
C ASN A 244 -29.80 18.93 7.93
N GLY A 245 -29.57 17.93 8.79
CA GLY A 245 -30.30 17.68 10.04
C GLY A 245 -31.71 17.13 9.84
N LEU A 246 -32.02 16.62 8.65
CA LEU A 246 -33.29 16.02 8.28
C LEU A 246 -33.11 14.50 8.06
N ASP A 247 -34.23 13.81 8.11
CA ASP A 247 -34.34 12.36 7.92
C ASP A 247 -35.13 12.17 6.63
N GLU A 248 -34.40 11.98 5.53
CA GLU A 248 -34.92 11.86 4.17
C GLU A 248 -35.28 10.43 3.82
N ASP A 249 -34.56 9.44 4.36
CA ASP A 249 -34.84 8.02 4.18
C ASP A 249 -35.93 7.51 5.13
N CYS A 250 -36.32 8.37 6.07
CA CYS A 250 -37.45 8.20 6.98
C CYS A 250 -37.30 6.94 7.85
N ASN A 251 -36.05 6.63 8.23
CA ASN A 251 -35.70 5.52 9.10
C ASN A 251 -35.78 5.88 10.60
N GLY A 252 -35.95 7.17 10.92
CA GLY A 252 -36.07 7.70 12.27
C GLY A 252 -34.80 8.36 12.83
N THR A 253 -33.72 8.42 12.04
CA THR A 253 -32.44 9.02 12.41
C THR A 253 -31.97 9.99 11.31
N PRO A 254 -31.88 11.29 11.58
CA PRO A 254 -31.32 12.23 10.61
C PRO A 254 -29.83 11.99 10.31
N ASP A 255 -29.42 12.16 9.04
CA ASP A 255 -28.04 12.16 8.59
C ASP A 255 -27.25 10.88 8.96
N ASP A 256 -27.85 9.70 8.84
CA ASP A 256 -27.27 8.43 9.33
C ASP A 256 -26.76 7.48 8.22
N VAL A 257 -26.07 8.03 7.23
CA VAL A 257 -25.44 7.23 6.17
C VAL A 257 -24.46 6.22 6.78
N ALA A 258 -24.64 4.95 6.44
CA ALA A 258 -23.79 3.87 6.90
C ALA A 258 -22.46 3.83 6.15
N ASP A 259 -21.38 3.57 6.88
CA ASP A 259 -20.07 3.16 6.37
C ASP A 259 -20.17 1.68 5.95
N VAL A 260 -20.21 1.42 4.64
CA VAL A 260 -20.56 0.11 4.08
C VAL A 260 -19.36 -0.83 4.01
N ASP A 261 -18.16 -0.30 3.76
CA ASP A 261 -16.93 -1.09 3.66
C ASP A 261 -16.13 -1.16 4.98
N GLY A 262 -16.50 -0.34 5.96
CA GLY A 262 -15.95 -0.33 7.31
C GLY A 262 -14.61 0.38 7.42
N ASP A 263 -14.27 1.26 6.49
CA ASP A 263 -12.99 1.98 6.48
C ASP A 263 -12.99 3.22 7.40
N GLY A 264 -14.16 3.61 7.89
CA GLY A 264 -14.39 4.74 8.79
C GLY A 264 -14.80 6.03 8.10
N TRP A 265 -15.01 6.05 6.79
CA TRP A 265 -15.63 7.11 6.03
C TRP A 265 -17.01 6.69 5.54
N THR A 266 -17.85 7.69 5.29
CA THR A 266 -19.16 7.51 4.67
C THR A 266 -19.21 8.37 3.42
N GLU A 267 -20.18 8.12 2.54
CA GLU A 267 -20.45 9.04 1.42
C GLU A 267 -20.67 10.49 1.89
N CYS A 268 -21.22 10.70 3.09
CA CYS A 268 -21.37 12.03 3.67
C CYS A 268 -20.06 12.66 4.16
N ASP A 269 -19.06 11.85 4.44
CA ASP A 269 -17.69 12.28 4.68
C ASP A 269 -16.89 12.45 3.38
N GLY A 270 -17.53 12.27 2.22
CA GLY A 270 -16.88 12.42 0.92
C GLY A 270 -16.23 11.14 0.41
N ASP A 271 -16.58 9.98 0.98
CA ASP A 271 -16.23 8.70 0.39
C ASP A 271 -16.88 8.54 -0.99
N CYS A 272 -16.05 8.20 -1.96
CA CYS A 272 -16.46 7.99 -3.35
C CYS A 272 -16.62 6.52 -3.71
N CYS A 273 -16.25 5.58 -2.82
CA CYS A 273 -16.32 4.16 -3.05
C CYS A 273 -16.64 3.33 -1.79
N GLU A 274 -17.92 3.17 -1.51
CA GLU A 274 -18.46 2.36 -0.40
C GLU A 274 -18.62 0.86 -0.75
N THR A 275 -18.64 0.51 -2.04
CA THR A 275 -19.01 -0.82 -2.49
C THR A 275 -18.15 -1.34 -3.65
N PRO A 276 -18.00 -2.67 -3.79
CA PRO A 276 -17.28 -3.26 -4.92
C PRO A 276 -17.87 -2.94 -6.31
N ALA A 277 -19.10 -2.41 -6.35
CA ALA A 277 -19.73 -1.94 -7.58
C ALA A 277 -19.22 -0.56 -8.02
N GLN A 278 -18.73 0.26 -7.08
CA GLN A 278 -18.14 1.57 -7.34
C GLN A 278 -16.65 1.46 -7.70
N CYS A 279 -15.87 0.66 -6.97
CA CYS A 279 -14.45 0.44 -7.23
C CYS A 279 -13.97 -0.93 -6.71
N SER A 280 -12.75 -1.32 -7.09
CA SER A 280 -12.26 -2.68 -6.85
C SER A 280 -11.84 -3.00 -5.41
N LYS A 281 -11.53 -1.97 -4.60
CA LYS A 281 -11.11 -2.08 -3.19
C LYS A 281 -11.67 -0.89 -2.41
N PRO A 282 -12.99 -0.92 -2.09
CA PRO A 282 -13.65 0.13 -1.33
C PRO A 282 -12.86 0.58 -0.11
N GLU A 283 -12.39 -0.39 0.68
CA GLU A 283 -11.75 -0.16 1.98
C GLU A 283 -10.37 0.56 1.92
N ALA A 284 -9.90 0.90 0.72
CA ALA A 284 -8.65 1.60 0.47
C ALA A 284 -8.84 2.98 -0.18
N VAL A 285 -10.08 3.38 -0.42
CA VAL A 285 -10.47 4.57 -1.18
C VAL A 285 -11.30 5.48 -0.28
N ASN A 286 -10.73 6.61 0.14
CA ASN A 286 -11.41 7.61 0.96
C ASN A 286 -10.61 8.92 0.97
N PRO A 287 -11.19 10.06 1.42
CA PRO A 287 -10.48 11.35 1.48
C PRO A 287 -9.17 11.37 2.28
N GLY A 288 -8.91 10.37 3.13
CA GLY A 288 -7.69 10.22 3.90
C GLY A 288 -6.60 9.37 3.22
N ALA A 289 -6.90 8.76 2.07
CA ALA A 289 -6.03 7.82 1.38
C ALA A 289 -4.90 8.51 0.59
N TYR A 290 -3.84 7.75 0.32
CA TYR A 290 -2.77 8.17 -0.57
C TYR A 290 -3.12 7.78 -2.00
N GLU A 291 -3.11 8.77 -2.88
CA GLU A 291 -3.25 8.59 -4.32
C GLU A 291 -2.06 7.81 -4.90
N TYR A 292 -2.28 6.59 -5.38
CA TYR A 292 -1.23 5.72 -5.89
C TYR A 292 -1.14 5.78 -7.43
N PRO A 293 -0.13 6.48 -7.99
CA PRO A 293 -0.15 6.79 -9.42
C PRO A 293 0.04 5.54 -10.31
N GLY A 294 -0.77 5.45 -11.35
CA GLY A 294 -0.83 4.38 -12.33
C GLY A 294 -1.77 3.22 -12.01
N ASN A 295 -2.61 3.30 -10.96
CA ASN A 295 -3.60 2.24 -10.64
C ASN A 295 -4.97 2.49 -11.27
N LEU A 296 -5.21 3.66 -11.87
CA LEU A 296 -6.48 4.10 -12.47
C LEU A 296 -7.66 4.19 -11.48
N VAL A 297 -7.38 4.30 -10.18
CA VAL A 297 -8.36 4.53 -9.12
C VAL A 297 -8.18 5.97 -8.63
N ASP A 298 -9.26 6.63 -8.26
CA ASP A 298 -9.21 7.88 -7.50
C ASP A 298 -9.19 7.46 -6.03
N ASP A 299 -8.01 7.19 -5.47
CA ASP A 299 -7.88 6.62 -4.13
C ASP A 299 -8.27 7.66 -3.08
N ASP A 300 -7.94 8.93 -3.28
CA ASP A 300 -8.17 10.00 -2.30
C ASP A 300 -9.49 10.76 -2.49
N CYS A 301 -10.36 10.26 -3.39
CA CYS A 301 -11.65 10.85 -3.74
C CYS A 301 -11.56 12.33 -4.13
N ASP A 302 -10.43 12.75 -4.72
CA ASP A 302 -10.24 14.07 -5.30
C ASP A 302 -10.35 13.99 -6.83
N PRO A 303 -11.53 14.37 -7.40
CA PRO A 303 -11.75 14.26 -8.84
C PRO A 303 -10.87 15.20 -9.67
N GLY A 304 -10.11 16.11 -9.03
CA GLY A 304 -9.10 16.94 -9.68
C GLY A 304 -7.77 16.23 -9.90
N THR A 305 -7.49 15.15 -9.16
CA THR A 305 -6.23 14.40 -9.20
C THR A 305 -6.41 12.88 -9.30
N PRO A 306 -7.39 12.34 -10.07
CA PRO A 306 -7.62 10.90 -10.14
C PRO A 306 -6.38 10.25 -10.76
N ASP A 307 -5.63 9.45 -10.02
CA ASP A 307 -4.43 8.77 -10.47
C ASP A 307 -3.21 9.67 -10.76
N THR A 308 -3.10 10.81 -10.07
CA THR A 308 -2.00 11.78 -10.33
C THR A 308 -0.89 11.69 -9.29
N ALA A 309 0.36 11.60 -9.76
CA ALA A 309 1.53 11.71 -8.89
C ALA A 309 1.56 13.05 -8.14
N PRO A 310 1.93 13.07 -6.85
CA PRO A 310 2.09 14.31 -6.11
C PRO A 310 3.00 15.29 -6.87
N THR A 311 2.52 16.51 -7.08
CA THR A 311 3.32 17.54 -7.74
C THR A 311 4.49 17.94 -6.83
N ALA A 312 5.68 18.11 -7.42
CA ALA A 312 6.85 18.57 -6.68
C ALA A 312 6.57 19.90 -5.96
N CYS A 313 6.77 19.91 -4.64
CA CYS A 313 6.45 21.02 -3.74
C CYS A 313 7.67 21.81 -3.28
N SER A 314 8.87 21.34 -3.63
CA SER A 314 10.14 22.06 -3.52
C SER A 314 10.71 22.18 -4.92
N THR A 315 11.10 23.39 -5.33
CA THR A 315 11.46 23.68 -6.74
C THR A 315 12.75 24.46 -6.91
N ALA A 316 13.35 24.94 -5.82
CA ALA A 316 14.55 25.76 -5.86
C ALA A 316 15.42 25.53 -4.62
N ALA A 317 16.73 25.66 -4.80
CA ALA A 317 17.68 25.61 -3.69
C ALA A 317 17.41 26.75 -2.68
N LYS A 318 17.61 26.44 -1.40
CA LYS A 318 17.44 27.36 -0.28
C LYS A 318 18.50 27.08 0.77
N PHE A 319 19.35 28.08 1.02
CA PHE A 319 20.50 27.96 1.91
C PHE A 319 20.36 28.78 3.21
N THR A 320 19.47 29.77 3.21
CA THR A 320 19.22 30.63 4.37
C THR A 320 17.73 30.70 4.67
N GLY A 321 17.40 30.86 5.95
CA GLY A 321 16.01 30.84 6.43
C GLY A 321 15.26 29.55 6.07
N VAL A 322 15.97 28.42 5.95
CA VAL A 322 15.38 27.10 5.71
C VAL A 322 14.47 26.77 6.89
N THR A 323 13.24 26.36 6.63
CA THR A 323 12.31 25.91 7.68
C THR A 323 12.23 24.38 7.70
N PRO A 324 11.77 23.77 8.80
CA PRO A 324 11.50 22.33 8.83
C PRO A 324 10.53 21.86 7.74
N GLU A 325 9.57 22.71 7.35
CA GLU A 325 8.64 22.44 6.25
C GLU A 325 9.34 22.45 4.88
N ASP A 326 10.34 23.30 4.68
CA ASP A 326 11.16 23.25 3.46
C ASP A 326 11.93 21.93 3.39
N VAL A 327 12.45 21.42 4.52
CA VAL A 327 13.09 20.10 4.59
C VAL A 327 12.10 19.00 4.23
N ALA A 328 10.89 19.01 4.80
CA ALA A 328 9.85 18.03 4.47
C ALA A 328 9.50 18.05 2.97
N LYS A 329 9.30 19.23 2.39
CA LYS A 329 9.00 19.37 0.96
C LYS A 329 10.16 18.90 0.07
N ALA A 330 11.39 19.16 0.49
CA ALA A 330 12.59 18.76 -0.25
C ALA A 330 12.89 17.27 -0.14
N ILE A 331 12.18 16.50 0.69
CA ILE A 331 12.21 15.02 0.67
C ILE A 331 10.95 14.43 0.05
N ASP A 332 10.18 15.23 -0.69
CA ASP A 332 8.91 14.89 -1.35
C ASP A 332 7.69 14.67 -0.44
N LEU A 333 7.76 15.06 0.84
CA LEU A 333 6.58 15.16 1.70
C LEU A 333 5.85 16.49 1.45
N CYS A 334 5.02 16.50 0.42
CA CYS A 334 4.36 17.70 -0.09
C CYS A 334 3.02 18.05 0.56
N GLN A 335 2.33 17.07 1.15
CA GLN A 335 1.02 17.29 1.74
C GLN A 335 1.13 17.68 3.21
N PHE A 336 0.42 18.73 3.59
CA PHE A 336 0.30 19.23 4.96
C PHE A 336 -1.14 19.12 5.40
N ALA A 337 -1.36 18.73 6.66
CA ALA A 337 -2.69 18.43 7.18
C ALA A 337 -2.98 19.22 8.46
N ASP A 338 -4.22 19.66 8.62
CA ASP A 338 -4.70 20.18 9.90
C ASP A 338 -4.88 19.01 10.89
N ALA A 339 -4.24 19.12 12.05
CA ALA A 339 -4.35 18.17 13.15
C ALA A 339 -5.80 17.88 13.56
N ASN A 340 -6.68 18.87 13.45
CA ASN A 340 -8.06 18.85 13.95
C ASN A 340 -9.11 18.96 12.83
N ALA A 341 -8.76 18.65 11.58
CA ALA A 341 -9.70 18.64 10.48
C ALA A 341 -10.93 17.75 10.80
N PRO A 342 -12.16 18.20 10.45
CA PRO A 342 -13.34 17.33 10.41
C PRO A 342 -13.11 16.11 9.51
N LEU A 343 -13.82 15.01 9.73
CA LEU A 343 -13.56 13.71 9.08
C LEU A 343 -13.51 13.80 7.55
N GLY A 344 -14.53 14.38 6.91
CA GLY A 344 -14.52 14.58 5.46
C GLY A 344 -13.51 15.59 4.91
N GLN A 345 -12.72 16.24 5.77
CA GLN A 345 -11.59 17.08 5.39
C GLN A 345 -10.25 16.51 5.88
N LYS A 346 -10.27 15.32 6.48
CA LYS A 346 -9.15 14.74 7.24
C LYS A 346 -8.16 14.04 6.32
N LYS A 347 -7.50 14.81 5.46
CA LYS A 347 -6.41 14.33 4.59
C LYS A 347 -5.18 13.91 5.39
N TRP A 348 -4.36 13.01 4.84
CA TRP A 348 -3.04 12.66 5.36
C TRP A 348 -2.04 13.82 5.18
N GLY A 349 -0.86 13.75 5.81
CA GLY A 349 0.20 14.73 5.58
C GLY A 349 0.98 15.14 6.83
N VAL A 350 1.95 16.02 6.63
CA VAL A 350 2.75 16.61 7.70
C VAL A 350 1.84 17.55 8.52
N VAL A 351 1.61 17.18 9.78
CA VAL A 351 0.82 17.95 10.74
C VAL A 351 1.69 18.99 11.45
N LYS A 352 2.96 18.67 11.67
CA LYS A 352 3.91 19.54 12.35
C LYS A 352 5.33 19.21 11.91
N ALA A 353 6.14 20.23 11.64
CA ALA A 353 7.56 20.10 11.37
C ALA A 353 8.36 20.99 12.34
N GLU A 354 9.44 20.46 12.94
CA GLU A 354 10.20 21.17 13.97
C GLU A 354 11.70 20.96 13.80
N PHE A 355 12.47 22.01 14.10
CA PHE A 355 13.89 21.90 14.39
C PHE A 355 14.11 21.76 15.90
N LEU A 356 14.87 20.76 16.29
CA LEU A 356 15.23 20.44 17.68
C LEU A 356 16.73 20.23 17.82
N LEU A 357 17.22 20.18 19.07
CA LEU A 357 18.52 19.59 19.37
C LEU A 357 18.41 18.07 19.45
N ALA A 358 19.53 17.33 19.49
CA ALA A 358 19.52 15.86 19.48
C ALA A 358 18.76 15.24 20.66
N ASN A 359 18.76 15.88 21.83
CA ASN A 359 17.98 15.42 22.99
C ASN A 359 16.47 15.74 22.89
N GLY A 360 16.00 16.32 21.78
CA GLY A 360 14.62 16.71 21.57
C GLY A 360 14.22 18.04 22.22
N SER A 361 15.16 18.80 22.77
CA SER A 361 14.88 20.13 23.34
C SER A 361 14.71 21.20 22.26
N THR A 362 13.83 22.17 22.54
CA THR A 362 13.59 23.32 21.65
C THR A 362 14.83 24.23 21.61
N PRO A 363 15.33 24.58 20.41
CA PRO A 363 16.48 25.47 20.30
C PRO A 363 16.14 26.89 20.76
N SER A 364 17.12 27.59 21.34
CA SER A 364 17.06 29.04 21.51
C SER A 364 17.01 29.76 20.16
N ALA A 365 16.63 31.04 20.13
CA ALA A 365 16.56 31.81 18.89
C ALA A 365 17.89 31.85 18.11
N ALA A 366 19.03 31.89 18.80
CA ALA A 366 20.35 31.86 18.17
C ALA A 366 20.67 30.48 17.58
N GLN A 367 20.36 29.41 18.32
CA GLN A 367 20.51 28.03 17.83
C GLN A 367 19.60 27.78 16.62
N LEU A 368 18.35 28.22 16.67
CA LEU A 368 17.42 28.13 15.54
C LEU A 368 17.96 28.89 14.32
N THR A 369 18.53 30.08 14.52
CA THR A 369 19.17 30.84 13.44
C THR A 369 20.31 30.05 12.79
N ASN A 370 21.09 29.30 13.56
CA ASN A 370 22.14 28.42 13.00
C ASN A 370 21.55 27.23 12.24
N LEU A 371 20.53 26.58 12.79
CA LEU A 371 19.84 25.46 12.14
C LEU A 371 19.30 25.88 10.77
N GLN A 372 18.64 27.04 10.69
CA GLN A 372 17.99 27.54 9.47
C GLN A 372 18.95 28.12 8.42
N ASN A 373 20.14 28.57 8.82
CA ASN A 373 21.06 29.26 7.91
C ASN A 373 22.32 28.49 7.59
N TRP A 374 22.69 27.51 8.40
CA TRP A 374 23.99 26.85 8.30
C TRP A 374 23.88 25.33 8.31
N GLN A 375 23.15 24.74 9.25
CA GLN A 375 23.11 23.28 9.43
C GLN A 375 22.07 22.57 8.57
N SER A 376 21.22 23.32 7.85
CA SER A 376 20.25 22.76 6.89
C SER A 376 20.29 23.50 5.56
N ALA A 377 19.93 22.78 4.49
CA ALA A 377 19.80 23.31 3.15
C ALA A 377 18.78 22.51 2.32
N VAL A 378 18.14 23.19 1.37
CA VAL A 378 17.47 22.57 0.23
C VAL A 378 18.37 22.79 -0.98
N MET A 379 18.69 21.75 -1.74
CA MET A 379 19.72 21.81 -2.78
C MET A 379 19.26 21.08 -4.04
N THR A 380 19.80 21.49 -5.19
CA THR A 380 19.57 20.87 -6.51
C THR A 380 20.68 19.92 -6.93
N ASP A 381 21.81 19.97 -6.24
CA ASP A 381 22.99 19.14 -6.40
C ASP A 381 23.84 19.22 -5.13
N TYR A 382 24.83 18.34 -5.00
CA TYR A 382 25.84 18.42 -3.95
C TYR A 382 27.21 18.01 -4.49
N GLY A 383 28.12 18.97 -4.56
CA GLY A 383 29.41 18.86 -5.21
C GLY A 383 29.33 18.82 -6.73
N THR A 384 30.48 18.68 -7.36
CA THR A 384 30.64 18.56 -8.83
C THR A 384 30.68 17.10 -9.30
N GLY A 385 30.56 16.15 -8.35
CA GLY A 385 30.65 14.71 -8.58
C GLY A 385 29.39 14.05 -9.15
N GLY A 386 28.33 14.81 -9.44
CA GLY A 386 27.09 14.30 -10.04
C GLY A 386 26.05 13.80 -9.04
N ILE A 387 26.11 14.26 -7.78
CA ILE A 387 25.07 13.96 -6.79
C ILE A 387 23.90 14.91 -7.01
N VAL A 388 22.77 14.36 -7.42
CA VAL A 388 21.53 15.09 -7.77
C VAL A 388 20.32 14.44 -7.10
N PRO A 389 19.18 15.15 -7.00
CA PRO A 389 17.92 14.60 -6.52
C PRO A 389 17.50 13.31 -7.21
N LYS A 390 16.97 12.39 -6.41
CA LYS A 390 16.38 11.10 -6.78
C LYS A 390 14.93 11.23 -7.20
N ASN A 391 14.22 12.16 -6.59
CA ASN A 391 12.86 12.51 -6.98
C ASN A 391 12.67 14.02 -6.81
N GLY A 392 11.76 14.57 -7.61
CA GLY A 392 11.61 16.02 -7.71
C GLY A 392 12.90 16.76 -8.16
N PRO A 393 12.91 18.10 -8.05
CA PRO A 393 14.03 18.93 -8.48
C PRO A 393 15.02 19.29 -7.35
N THR A 394 14.77 18.89 -6.10
CA THR A 394 15.62 19.23 -4.95
C THR A 394 15.64 18.10 -3.92
N PHE A 395 16.72 17.99 -3.15
CA PHE A 395 16.79 17.19 -1.92
C PHE A 395 17.04 18.06 -0.67
N ALA A 396 16.87 17.50 0.53
CA ALA A 396 17.25 18.15 1.78
C ALA A 396 18.65 17.70 2.25
N GLY A 397 19.40 18.61 2.88
CA GLY A 397 20.63 18.27 3.60
C GLY A 397 20.61 18.78 5.02
N ILE A 398 21.19 17.99 5.92
CA ILE A 398 21.46 18.32 7.32
C ILE A 398 22.92 18.02 7.64
N SER A 399 23.57 18.89 8.42
CA SER A 399 24.98 18.74 8.79
C SER A 399 25.22 19.13 10.23
N SER A 400 26.18 18.47 10.87
CA SER A 400 26.72 18.94 12.15
C SER A 400 27.48 20.26 11.99
N GLY A 401 27.99 20.59 10.81
CA GLY A 401 28.52 21.91 10.50
C GLY A 401 27.69 22.67 9.47
N ARG A 402 28.37 23.29 8.50
CA ARG A 402 27.72 24.02 7.41
C ARG A 402 27.37 23.08 6.26
N MET A 403 26.07 22.94 5.99
CA MET A 403 25.55 22.21 4.84
C MET A 403 25.79 22.98 3.54
N ARG A 404 27.04 22.97 3.03
CA ARG A 404 27.51 23.69 1.84
C ARG A 404 28.57 22.89 1.10
N ASP A 405 28.51 22.92 -0.23
CA ASP A 405 29.59 22.50 -1.11
C ASP A 405 30.38 23.69 -1.69
N MET A 406 31.38 23.41 -2.53
CA MET A 406 32.27 24.44 -3.09
C MET A 406 31.61 25.51 -3.98
N ASN A 407 30.43 25.23 -4.53
CA ASN A 407 29.66 26.11 -5.40
C ASN A 407 28.59 26.88 -4.63
N ASP A 408 28.30 26.49 -3.39
CA ASP A 408 27.22 27.07 -2.61
C ASP A 408 27.57 28.41 -1.95
N PRO A 409 26.59 29.34 -1.83
CA PRO A 409 26.76 30.56 -1.08
C PRO A 409 27.12 30.31 0.38
N GLY A 410 28.25 30.85 0.82
CA GLY A 410 28.72 30.72 2.20
C GLY A 410 29.57 29.48 2.46
N TYR A 411 30.06 28.81 1.40
CA TYR A 411 31.05 27.74 1.53
C TYR A 411 32.28 28.20 2.33
N PRO A 412 32.62 27.50 3.43
CA PRO A 412 33.73 27.88 4.31
C PRO A 412 35.14 27.61 3.74
N GLY A 413 35.26 26.98 2.58
CA GLY A 413 36.56 26.56 2.02
C GLY A 413 37.08 25.23 2.58
N SER A 414 36.44 24.69 3.62
CA SER A 414 36.73 23.41 4.27
C SER A 414 35.45 22.85 4.91
N PRO A 415 35.15 21.55 4.81
CA PRO A 415 33.95 20.92 5.39
C PRO A 415 34.08 20.69 6.91
N SER A 416 34.85 21.53 7.59
CA SER A 416 35.05 21.47 9.04
C SER A 416 34.73 22.83 9.61
N THR A 417 33.57 22.93 10.22
CA THR A 417 32.99 24.18 10.73
C THR A 417 32.24 23.91 12.02
N SER A 418 32.76 24.45 13.12
CA SER A 418 32.06 24.38 14.39
C SER A 418 30.94 25.42 14.48
N ILE A 419 29.76 24.97 14.92
CA ILE A 419 28.61 25.81 15.29
C ILE A 419 28.69 26.21 16.77
N GLY A 420 29.29 25.37 17.61
CA GLY A 420 29.54 25.61 19.03
C GLY A 420 28.33 25.34 19.94
N VAL A 421 27.47 24.38 19.57
CA VAL A 421 26.26 24.01 20.29
C VAL A 421 26.35 22.58 20.78
N ASN A 422 26.21 22.38 22.09
CA ASN A 422 26.27 21.04 22.68
C ASN A 422 24.91 20.62 23.25
N SER A 423 24.57 19.34 23.08
CA SER A 423 23.41 18.70 23.68
C SER A 423 23.74 17.27 24.12
N GLN A 424 22.73 16.49 24.50
CA GLN A 424 22.88 15.06 24.76
C GLN A 424 22.23 14.27 23.61
N PRO A 425 22.69 13.05 23.32
CA PRO A 425 21.95 12.15 22.44
C PRO A 425 20.55 11.85 23.01
N PRO A 426 19.62 11.34 22.18
CA PRO A 426 18.27 11.00 22.61
C PRO A 426 18.27 10.05 23.80
N ALA A 427 17.58 10.41 24.89
CA ALA A 427 17.60 9.63 26.12
C ALA A 427 17.06 8.20 25.94
N ALA A 428 16.02 8.02 25.11
CA ALA A 428 15.45 6.71 24.80
C ALA A 428 16.43 5.83 24.01
N TYR A 429 17.15 6.42 23.06
CA TYR A 429 18.20 5.72 22.31
C TYR A 429 19.33 5.28 23.25
N LEU A 430 19.83 6.19 24.09
CA LEU A 430 20.86 5.86 25.09
C LEU A 430 20.39 4.75 26.04
N ALA A 431 19.15 4.82 26.53
CA ALA A 431 18.61 3.81 27.45
C ALA A 431 18.59 2.41 26.83
N ALA A 432 18.26 2.29 25.54
CA ALA A 432 18.30 1.02 24.81
C ALA A 432 19.73 0.46 24.64
N HIS A 433 20.74 1.32 24.75
CA HIS A 433 22.17 1.00 24.61
C HIS A 433 22.95 1.08 25.94
N GLY A 434 22.29 0.86 27.07
CA GLY A 434 22.96 0.84 28.38
C GLY A 434 23.43 2.20 28.88
N ASN A 435 22.74 3.27 28.49
CA ASN A 435 23.02 4.68 28.78
C ASN A 435 24.33 5.21 28.16
N ALA A 436 24.75 4.65 27.04
CA ALA A 436 25.88 5.12 26.24
C ALA A 436 25.56 5.03 24.75
N LEU A 437 26.31 5.75 23.92
CA LEU A 437 26.28 5.50 22.48
C LEU A 437 26.89 4.11 22.20
N PRO A 438 26.29 3.32 21.29
CA PRO A 438 26.76 1.97 21.03
C PRO A 438 28.20 1.99 20.51
N ALA A 439 28.98 1.02 20.96
CA ALA A 439 30.31 0.78 20.42
C ALA A 439 30.18 0.18 19.02
N SER A 440 31.00 0.65 18.09
CA SER A 440 31.07 0.17 16.72
C SER A 440 32.04 -1.00 16.58
N GLN A 441 31.72 -1.92 15.66
CA GLN A 441 32.66 -2.92 15.17
C GLN A 441 33.26 -2.40 13.87
N GLY A 442 34.33 -1.61 13.98
CA GLY A 442 34.97 -1.00 12.83
C GLY A 442 36.00 -1.90 12.17
N CYS A 443 36.67 -1.35 11.15
CA CYS A 443 37.74 -2.00 10.38
C CYS A 443 38.85 -2.69 11.20
N SER A 444 39.07 -2.23 12.44
CA SER A 444 40.18 -2.64 13.29
C SER A 444 39.73 -3.36 14.57
N GLY A 445 38.45 -3.77 14.65
CA GLY A 445 37.84 -4.41 15.82
C GLY A 445 36.92 -3.48 16.60
N THR A 446 36.77 -3.73 17.90
CA THR A 446 35.90 -2.93 18.79
C THR A 446 36.45 -1.52 18.95
N CYS A 447 35.66 -0.54 18.50
CA CYS A 447 36.00 0.87 18.60
C CYS A 447 35.48 1.46 19.93
N PRO A 448 36.19 2.45 20.51
CA PRO A 448 35.72 3.10 21.73
C PRO A 448 34.42 3.87 21.47
N SER A 449 33.51 3.86 22.45
CA SER A 449 32.32 4.72 22.42
C SER A 449 32.70 6.16 22.77
N GLY A 450 32.14 7.11 22.02
CA GLY A 450 32.14 8.53 22.37
C GLY A 450 30.95 8.94 23.21
N SER A 451 30.82 10.24 23.46
CA SER A 451 29.72 10.80 24.26
C SER A 451 29.35 12.22 23.82
N GLY A 452 28.11 12.62 24.13
CA GLY A 452 27.58 13.93 23.76
C GLY A 452 27.00 13.93 22.35
N ALA A 453 26.21 14.95 22.07
CA ALA A 453 25.72 15.27 20.73
C ALA A 453 26.00 16.73 20.48
N ASN A 454 27.10 16.99 19.78
CA ASN A 454 27.62 18.32 19.52
C ASN A 454 27.26 18.74 18.09
N ASP A 455 27.16 20.06 17.92
CA ASP A 455 26.56 20.74 16.78
C ASP A 455 25.36 19.98 16.18
N PRO A 456 24.37 19.60 17.00
CA PRO A 456 23.30 18.72 16.55
C PRO A 456 22.32 19.47 15.65
N VAL A 457 21.76 18.74 14.69
CA VAL A 457 20.53 19.11 13.98
C VAL A 457 19.57 17.93 14.05
N ASN A 458 18.31 18.22 14.41
CA ASN A 458 17.23 17.24 14.44
C ASN A 458 16.00 17.85 13.77
N VAL A 459 15.53 17.20 12.70
CA VAL A 459 14.27 17.52 12.01
C VAL A 459 13.23 16.51 12.46
N ARG A 460 12.26 16.97 13.24
CA ARG A 460 11.12 16.14 13.68
C ARG A 460 9.89 16.45 12.84
N LEU A 461 9.33 15.43 12.20
CA LEU A 461 8.07 15.51 11.48
C LEU A 461 7.02 14.69 12.22
N THR A 462 5.90 15.32 12.56
CA THR A 462 4.67 14.63 12.99
C THR A 462 3.75 14.53 11.79
N ILE A 463 3.37 13.31 11.42
CA ILE A 463 2.73 13.01 10.15
C ILE A 463 1.47 12.17 10.42
N ARG A 464 0.34 12.58 9.84
CA ARG A 464 -0.83 11.71 9.71
C ARG A 464 -0.58 10.78 8.52
N VAL A 465 -0.50 9.48 8.80
CA VAL A 465 -0.25 8.44 7.80
C VAL A 465 -1.50 8.29 6.92
N PRO A 466 -1.35 8.08 5.60
CA PRO A 466 -2.48 7.77 4.73
C PRO A 466 -3.25 6.53 5.20
N THR A 467 -4.54 6.51 4.95
CA THR A 467 -5.47 5.46 5.43
C THR A 467 -5.29 4.13 4.70
N ASN A 468 -4.66 4.13 3.54
CA ASN A 468 -4.32 2.94 2.76
C ASN A 468 -2.81 2.58 2.82
N ALA A 469 -1.96 3.39 3.44
CA ALA A 469 -0.51 3.17 3.51
C ALA A 469 -0.11 2.23 4.66
N LYS A 470 0.67 1.19 4.34
CA LYS A 470 1.16 0.16 5.28
C LYS A 470 2.65 0.29 5.58
N SER A 471 3.38 1.00 4.74
CA SER A 471 4.78 1.32 4.96
C SER A 471 5.19 2.61 4.25
N PHE A 472 6.41 3.06 4.51
CA PHE A 472 7.06 4.08 3.72
C PHE A 472 8.52 3.72 3.45
N SER A 473 9.12 4.45 2.52
CA SER A 473 10.56 4.46 2.29
C SER A 473 11.09 5.88 2.14
N TYR A 474 12.37 6.07 2.36
CA TYR A 474 13.08 7.28 1.97
C TYR A 474 14.54 6.95 1.65
N GLN A 475 15.20 7.81 0.88
CA GLN A 475 16.59 7.65 0.49
C GLN A 475 17.49 8.63 1.23
N PHE A 476 18.71 8.20 1.54
CA PHE A 476 19.70 9.06 2.14
C PHE A 476 21.13 8.73 1.71
N ARG A 477 22.04 9.67 1.93
CA ARG A 477 23.49 9.49 1.84
C ARG A 477 24.16 10.08 3.06
N PHE A 478 25.12 9.35 3.61
CA PHE A 478 25.93 9.83 4.74
C PHE A 478 27.32 10.21 4.26
N PHE A 479 27.86 11.32 4.75
CA PHE A 479 29.21 11.79 4.49
C PHE A 479 29.87 12.22 5.79
N SER A 480 31.18 12.03 5.88
CA SER A 480 31.94 12.51 7.02
C SER A 480 33.37 12.87 6.63
N TYR A 481 33.85 13.99 7.16
CA TYR A 481 35.25 14.38 7.02
C TYR A 481 36.17 13.67 8.04
N GLU A 482 35.59 12.98 9.02
CA GLU A 482 36.32 12.15 9.99
C GLU A 482 36.91 10.88 9.37
N TYR A 483 36.35 10.46 8.23
CA TYR A 483 36.99 9.48 7.37
C TYR A 483 38.44 9.92 7.08
N TRP A 484 39.42 9.04 6.95
CA TRP A 484 39.56 7.74 7.59
C TRP A 484 40.34 7.84 8.92
N THR A 485 40.85 9.04 9.25
CA THR A 485 41.83 9.25 10.33
C THR A 485 41.24 9.04 11.72
N TYR A 486 39.95 9.37 11.88
CA TYR A 486 39.23 9.29 13.15
C TYR A 486 38.26 8.11 13.20
N GLN A 487 38.23 7.28 12.15
CA GLN A 487 37.57 5.98 12.22
C GLN A 487 38.17 5.13 13.34
N CYS A 488 37.28 4.48 14.07
CA CYS A 488 37.58 3.67 15.25
C CYS A 488 38.16 4.48 16.42
N THR A 489 37.66 5.70 16.63
CA THR A 489 37.99 6.55 17.79
C THR A 489 36.71 6.93 18.55
N SER A 490 36.83 7.74 19.60
CA SER A 490 35.67 8.28 20.32
C SER A 490 34.93 9.37 19.54
N TYR A 491 35.55 9.91 18.47
CA TYR A 491 34.92 10.85 17.54
C TYR A 491 34.18 10.02 16.50
N ASN A 492 32.95 9.67 16.85
CA ASN A 492 32.13 8.71 16.12
C ASN A 492 30.79 9.34 15.81
N ASP A 493 30.75 10.21 14.82
CA ASP A 493 29.52 10.93 14.49
C ASP A 493 28.41 9.96 14.08
N PHE A 494 27.18 10.32 14.41
CA PHE A 494 25.99 9.50 14.11
C PHE A 494 25.01 10.25 13.25
N TYR A 495 24.44 9.54 12.29
CA TYR A 495 23.13 9.85 11.74
C TYR A 495 22.11 8.85 12.32
N LEU A 496 21.02 9.36 12.87
CA LEU A 496 19.91 8.53 13.37
C LEU A 496 18.62 8.95 12.69
N ALA A 497 17.80 7.94 12.39
CA ALA A 497 16.42 8.12 11.95
C ALA A 497 15.51 7.44 12.96
N LEU A 498 14.88 8.21 13.85
CA LEU A 498 14.09 7.65 14.94
C LEU A 498 12.59 7.68 14.60
N LEU A 499 11.93 6.52 14.61
CA LEU A 499 10.52 6.38 14.27
C LEU A 499 9.67 6.00 15.49
N GLN A 500 8.63 6.79 15.74
CA GLN A 500 7.56 6.50 16.70
C GLN A 500 6.26 6.23 15.94
N THR A 501 5.78 5.01 16.03
CA THR A 501 4.56 4.48 15.37
C THR A 501 3.98 3.36 16.25
N GLY A 502 2.70 3.08 16.10
CA GLY A 502 2.02 1.90 16.64
C GLY A 502 2.36 0.60 15.90
N ALA A 503 3.08 0.66 14.78
CA ALA A 503 3.43 -0.51 13.99
C ALA A 503 4.36 -1.47 14.74
N ALA A 504 4.18 -2.76 14.48
CA ALA A 504 5.05 -3.80 15.01
C ALA A 504 6.41 -3.81 14.27
N GLY A 505 7.45 -4.36 14.92
CA GLY A 505 8.76 -4.54 14.30
C GLY A 505 9.68 -3.33 14.35
N ILE A 506 9.30 -2.24 15.02
CA ILE A 506 10.19 -1.11 15.27
C ILE A 506 11.22 -1.47 16.36
N PRO A 507 12.53 -1.25 16.12
CA PRO A 507 13.57 -1.46 17.12
C PRO A 507 13.32 -0.74 18.45
N ALA A 508 13.84 -1.30 19.54
CA ALA A 508 13.64 -0.75 20.88
C ALA A 508 14.24 0.67 21.04
N ASP A 509 15.34 0.94 20.34
CA ASP A 509 16.02 2.23 20.28
C ASP A 509 15.38 3.21 19.27
N LYS A 510 14.35 2.77 18.55
CA LYS A 510 13.59 3.50 17.53
C LYS A 510 14.34 3.83 16.25
N ASN A 511 15.61 3.46 16.12
CA ASN A 511 16.37 3.74 14.91
C ASN A 511 15.89 2.84 13.75
N ILE A 512 15.73 3.40 12.55
CA ILE A 512 15.31 2.66 11.36
C ILE A 512 16.35 2.68 10.22
N SER A 513 17.45 3.40 10.39
CA SER A 513 18.50 3.53 9.36
C SER A 513 19.82 2.91 9.78
N PHE A 514 20.35 2.05 8.93
CA PHE A 514 21.49 1.18 9.22
C PHE A 514 22.46 1.06 8.05
N ASP A 515 23.63 0.49 8.31
CA ASP A 515 24.48 -0.09 7.28
C ASP A 515 23.99 -1.48 6.84
N SER A 516 24.68 -2.09 5.87
CA SER A 516 24.38 -3.43 5.35
C SER A 516 24.55 -4.57 6.37
N LEU A 517 25.18 -4.29 7.51
CA LEU A 517 25.37 -5.21 8.64
C LEU A 517 24.42 -4.91 9.81
N THR A 518 23.41 -4.06 9.59
CA THR A 518 22.41 -3.63 10.58
C THR A 518 22.98 -2.80 11.74
N ASN A 519 24.19 -2.24 11.62
CA ASN A 519 24.70 -1.30 12.60
C ASN A 519 24.15 0.11 12.33
N PRO A 520 24.02 0.98 13.37
CA PRO A 520 23.64 2.37 13.18
C PRO A 520 24.59 3.11 12.21
N VAL A 521 24.06 4.08 11.46
CA VAL A 521 24.86 4.91 10.56
C VAL A 521 25.81 5.78 11.39
N SER A 522 27.09 5.40 11.44
CA SER A 522 28.13 6.11 12.20
C SER A 522 29.51 5.97 11.59
N VAL A 523 30.39 6.93 11.83
CA VAL A 523 31.74 6.97 11.23
C VAL A 523 32.55 5.70 11.50
N ASN A 524 32.46 5.16 12.71
CA ASN A 524 33.24 3.99 13.12
C ASN A 524 32.79 2.68 12.46
N ASN A 525 31.58 2.59 11.90
CA ASN A 525 31.11 1.36 11.25
C ASN A 525 31.69 1.16 9.84
N GLY A 526 32.39 2.16 9.27
CA GLY A 526 33.27 1.96 8.13
C GLY A 526 32.59 1.48 6.84
N PHE A 527 31.31 1.80 6.63
CA PHE A 527 30.50 1.43 5.45
C PHE A 527 30.59 2.45 4.31
N PHE A 528 31.71 3.16 4.20
CA PHE A 528 31.90 4.17 3.17
C PHE A 528 32.16 3.51 1.81
N ASP A 529 31.29 3.79 0.84
CA ASP A 529 31.41 3.29 -0.53
C ASP A 529 32.22 4.23 -1.42
N VAL A 530 32.07 5.54 -1.21
CA VAL A 530 32.69 6.58 -2.02
C VAL A 530 33.78 7.24 -1.18
N CYS A 531 35.01 6.79 -1.35
CA CYS A 531 36.17 7.23 -0.58
C CYS A 531 37.50 6.88 -1.25
N GLN A 532 38.59 7.47 -0.76
CA GLN A 532 39.93 6.96 -1.07
C GLN A 532 40.18 5.68 -0.27
N VAL A 533 40.61 4.60 -0.91
CA VAL A 533 40.91 3.32 -0.22
C VAL A 533 41.94 3.51 0.90
N LYS A 534 41.52 3.25 2.14
CA LYS A 534 42.32 3.38 3.37
C LYS A 534 41.91 2.32 4.39
N GLY A 535 42.90 1.73 5.07
CA GLY A 535 42.63 0.68 6.06
C GLY A 535 41.89 -0.50 5.43
N CYS A 536 40.74 -0.87 6.00
CA CYS A 536 39.88 -1.94 5.47
C CYS A 536 38.78 -1.46 4.51
N ASN A 537 38.61 -0.14 4.34
CA ASN A 537 37.58 0.42 3.48
C ASN A 537 37.93 0.17 2.01
N THR A 538 37.13 -0.63 1.31
CA THR A 538 37.36 -1.00 -0.10
C THR A 538 36.86 0.03 -1.10
N CYS A 539 36.02 0.98 -0.66
CA CYS A 539 35.51 2.12 -1.44
C CYS A 539 35.06 1.76 -2.88
N PRO A 540 34.09 0.84 -3.06
CA PRO A 540 33.66 0.37 -4.37
C PRO A 540 33.15 1.47 -5.32
N GLY A 541 32.63 2.58 -4.78
CA GLY A 541 32.19 3.75 -5.54
C GLY A 541 33.33 4.70 -5.96
N GLY A 542 34.58 4.44 -5.55
CA GLY A 542 35.73 5.28 -5.85
C GLY A 542 35.63 6.67 -5.22
N THR A 543 36.23 7.70 -5.83
CA THR A 543 36.24 9.08 -5.27
C THR A 543 35.45 10.08 -6.09
N GLY A 544 34.89 9.68 -7.23
CA GLY A 544 34.33 10.61 -8.23
C GLY A 544 33.26 11.51 -7.66
N GLU A 545 32.31 10.93 -6.91
CA GLU A 545 31.18 11.67 -6.34
C GLU A 545 31.58 12.61 -5.20
N LEU A 546 32.79 12.48 -4.62
CA LEU A 546 33.27 13.44 -3.61
C LEU A 546 33.80 14.74 -4.23
N ALA A 547 33.94 14.83 -5.55
CA ALA A 547 34.42 16.03 -6.21
C ALA A 547 33.53 17.24 -5.84
N GLY A 548 34.17 18.31 -5.38
CA GLY A 548 33.50 19.58 -5.03
C GLY A 548 32.64 19.60 -3.77
N THR A 549 32.42 18.46 -3.11
CA THR A 549 31.69 18.38 -1.83
C THR A 549 32.47 18.99 -0.65
N GLY A 550 33.78 19.22 -0.82
CA GLY A 550 34.71 19.49 0.28
C GLY A 550 35.31 18.22 0.91
N MET A 551 34.68 17.05 0.70
CA MET A 551 35.08 15.77 1.29
C MET A 551 36.14 15.00 0.46
N GLY A 552 36.54 15.47 -0.73
CA GLY A 552 37.34 14.68 -1.68
C GLY A 552 38.80 14.40 -1.30
N THR A 553 39.37 15.09 -0.32
CA THR A 553 40.78 14.92 0.10
C THR A 553 40.95 13.86 1.16
N THR A 554 40.17 13.96 2.24
CA THR A 554 40.26 13.08 3.41
C THR A 554 38.94 12.46 3.79
N GLY A 555 37.79 13.01 3.40
CA GLY A 555 36.48 12.51 3.76
C GLY A 555 36.02 11.28 2.96
N GLY A 556 34.81 10.81 3.28
CA GLY A 556 34.15 9.69 2.62
C GLY A 556 32.64 9.86 2.64
N GLY A 557 31.95 9.15 1.74
CA GLY A 557 30.50 9.06 1.73
C GLY A 557 29.99 7.67 1.37
N THR A 558 28.70 7.45 1.52
CA THR A 558 28.01 6.24 1.04
C THR A 558 27.48 6.44 -0.37
N VAL A 559 27.08 5.35 -1.02
CA VAL A 559 26.08 5.43 -2.10
C VAL A 559 24.72 5.85 -1.54
N TRP A 560 23.73 6.01 -2.41
CA TRP A 560 22.33 6.15 -1.97
C TRP A 560 21.86 4.86 -1.27
N LEU A 561 21.37 5.04 -0.05
CA LEU A 561 20.78 4.01 0.77
C LEU A 561 19.28 4.28 0.88
N THR A 562 18.47 3.24 0.82
CA THR A 562 17.02 3.33 1.00
C THR A 562 16.65 2.69 2.32
N THR A 563 16.00 3.45 3.18
CA THR A 563 15.39 2.93 4.41
C THR A 563 13.91 2.67 4.17
N THR A 564 13.42 1.54 4.69
CA THR A 564 12.01 1.15 4.69
C THR A 564 11.54 0.93 6.13
N ALA A 565 10.29 1.25 6.44
CA ALA A 565 9.70 0.98 7.75
C ALA A 565 8.16 0.81 7.67
N PRO A 566 7.58 -0.04 8.54
CA PRO A 566 6.13 -0.22 8.63
C PRO A 566 5.45 0.95 9.36
N VAL A 567 4.18 1.19 9.03
CA VAL A 567 3.28 2.15 9.71
C VAL A 567 1.88 1.54 9.85
N VAL A 568 1.08 2.11 10.75
CA VAL A 568 -0.34 1.80 10.89
C VAL A 568 -1.14 2.81 10.05
N PRO A 569 -1.99 2.36 9.12
CA PRO A 569 -2.77 3.28 8.31
C PRO A 569 -3.65 4.23 9.16
N GLY A 570 -3.73 5.50 8.77
CA GLY A 570 -4.52 6.54 9.46
C GLY A 570 -3.96 7.01 10.82
N GLU A 571 -2.86 6.43 11.32
CA GLU A 571 -2.27 6.85 12.59
C GLU A 571 -1.58 8.23 12.51
N THR A 572 -1.18 8.76 13.66
CA THR A 572 -0.20 9.86 13.72
C THR A 572 1.15 9.31 14.17
N MET A 573 2.14 9.37 13.28
CA MET A 573 3.51 8.95 13.55
C MET A 573 4.44 10.15 13.77
N GLN A 574 5.61 9.91 14.37
CA GLN A 574 6.71 10.87 14.41
C GLN A 574 7.98 10.24 13.85
N ILE A 575 8.65 10.96 12.93
CA ILE A 575 9.97 10.60 12.43
C ILE A 575 10.95 11.74 12.69
N GLU A 576 12.13 11.40 13.19
CA GLU A 576 13.21 12.32 13.49
C GLU A 576 14.44 11.99 12.64
N PHE A 577 14.90 12.92 11.82
CA PHE A 577 16.19 12.81 11.12
C PHE A 577 17.21 13.67 11.85
N MET A 578 18.27 13.05 12.36
CA MET A 578 19.27 13.78 13.12
C MET A 578 20.69 13.40 12.75
N ILE A 579 21.57 14.39 12.87
CA ILE A 579 23.01 14.19 12.79
C ILE A 579 23.69 15.08 13.82
N PHE A 580 24.78 14.59 14.39
CA PHE A 580 25.57 15.29 15.40
C PHE A 580 26.99 14.76 15.45
N ASP A 581 27.90 15.65 15.84
CA ASP A 581 29.27 15.28 16.17
C ASP A 581 29.32 14.59 17.53
N VAL A 582 30.24 13.64 17.67
CA VAL A 582 30.45 12.95 18.94
C VAL A 582 31.80 13.33 19.54
N SER A 583 31.80 13.57 20.85
CA SER A 583 32.97 13.93 21.66
C SER A 583 33.59 15.31 21.41
N ASP A 584 33.51 15.89 20.21
CA ASP A 584 33.85 17.30 19.96
C ASP A 584 32.93 17.95 18.91
N THR A 585 33.28 19.14 18.43
CA THR A 585 32.54 19.94 17.44
C THR A 585 33.38 20.16 16.16
N ILE A 586 34.30 19.24 15.86
CA ILE A 586 35.35 19.44 14.85
C ILE A 586 35.28 18.32 13.81
N LEU A 587 35.26 18.74 12.54
CA LEU A 587 35.14 17.88 11.35
C LEU A 587 33.71 17.42 11.19
N ASP A 588 33.08 17.88 10.13
CA ASP A 588 31.64 17.79 10.07
C ASP A 588 31.24 16.48 9.40
N SER A 589 30.13 15.94 9.87
CA SER A 589 29.37 14.92 9.19
C SER A 589 28.08 15.53 8.63
N LEU A 590 27.55 14.95 7.55
CA LEU A 590 26.31 15.41 6.94
C LEU A 590 25.52 14.26 6.33
N THR A 591 24.22 14.50 6.18
CA THR A 591 23.30 13.59 5.50
C THR A 591 22.47 14.35 4.50
N ILE A 592 22.33 13.77 3.31
CA ILE A 592 21.35 14.21 2.32
C ILE A 592 20.18 13.23 2.37
N LEU A 593 18.95 13.75 2.32
CA LEU A 593 17.69 13.02 2.43
C LEU A 593 16.84 13.34 1.21
N ASP A 594 16.16 12.34 0.65
CA ASP A 594 15.34 12.52 -0.55
C ASP A 594 14.32 11.38 -0.73
N ASN A 595 13.38 11.55 -1.66
CA ASN A 595 12.51 10.51 -2.19
C ASN A 595 11.73 9.74 -1.11
N PHE A 596 11.04 10.47 -0.22
CA PHE A 596 10.09 9.87 0.71
C PHE A 596 8.86 9.36 -0.07
N GLN A 597 8.52 8.09 0.09
CA GLN A 597 7.41 7.46 -0.63
C GLN A 597 6.55 6.63 0.31
N TRP A 598 5.23 6.81 0.23
CA TRP A 598 4.27 5.90 0.85
C TRP A 598 4.15 4.60 0.04
N SER A 599 3.76 3.52 0.71
CA SER A 599 3.51 2.23 0.10
C SER A 599 2.28 1.57 0.72
N ILE A 600 1.40 1.07 -0.16
CA ILE A 600 0.23 0.26 0.21
C ILE A 600 0.62 -1.18 0.58
N ASP A 601 1.86 -1.57 0.27
CA ASP A 601 2.43 -2.86 0.64
C ASP A 601 3.12 -2.78 2.01
N PRO A 602 3.02 -3.83 2.84
CA PRO A 602 3.74 -3.88 4.11
C PRO A 602 5.24 -4.02 3.90
N SER A 603 6.02 -3.52 4.86
CA SER A 603 7.48 -3.70 4.90
C SER A 603 7.96 -4.01 6.31
N SER A 604 9.25 -4.31 6.44
CA SER A 604 9.95 -4.39 7.72
C SER A 604 10.99 -3.29 7.78
N VAL A 605 11.41 -2.93 9.00
CA VAL A 605 12.54 -2.01 9.18
C VAL A 605 13.79 -2.58 8.50
N GLY A 606 14.43 -1.79 7.64
CA GLY A 606 15.68 -2.16 7.00
C GLY A 606 16.24 -1.07 6.08
N THR A 607 17.56 -1.14 5.85
CA THR A 607 18.27 -0.27 4.92
C THR A 607 18.97 -1.10 3.87
N HIS A 608 18.84 -0.72 2.60
CA HIS A 608 19.47 -1.42 1.48
C HIS A 608 20.11 -0.43 0.50
N SER A 609 21.20 -0.86 -0.14
CA SER A 609 21.79 -0.11 -1.25
C SER A 609 20.82 -0.14 -2.44
N GLY A 610 20.62 1.03 -3.06
CA GLY A 610 19.79 1.17 -4.27
C GLY A 610 20.38 0.55 -5.52
#